data_AF-A0A963A927-F1
#
_entry.id   AF-A0A963A927-F1
#
_cell.length_a   1.000
_cell.length_b   1.000
_cell.length_c   1.000
_cell.angle_alpha   90.00
_cell.angle_beta   90.00
_cell.angle_gamma   90.00
#
_symmetry.space_group_name_H-M   'P 1'
#
loop_
_entity.id
_entity.type
_entity.pdbx_description
1 polymer ?
#
loop_
_entity_poly.entity_id
_entity_poly.type
_entity_poly.pdbx_seq_one_letter_code
_entity_poly.pdbx_strand_id
1 'polypeptide(L)'
;GNNATATLLSPATVTRMLQRRYSKDQWRAWEQANEGVRERQQEYDDGMVAGRIKPVYKFDHGVLGDADVEMDAHEVRIAGRPVSLQLASPYADMCP
;
A
#
# COMPACT_ATOMS: atom_id res chain seq x y z
N GLY A 1 0.67 22.61 23.47
CA GLY A 1 -0.74 22.22 23.47
C GLY A 1 -1.01 21.43 22.21
N ASN A 2 -1.41 20.17 22.32
CA ASN A 2 -1.64 19.29 21.17
C ASN A 2 -3.14 19.02 21.07
N ASN A 3 -3.80 19.70 20.12
CA ASN A 3 -5.18 19.39 19.75
C ASN A 3 -5.17 18.73 18.37
N ALA A 4 -5.90 17.63 18.24
CA ALA A 4 -6.08 16.91 16.98
C ALA A 4 -7.54 16.53 16.80
N THR A 5 -8.02 16.65 15.56
CA THR A 5 -9.34 16.20 15.12
C THR A 5 -9.16 15.38 13.85
N ALA A 6 -9.82 14.23 13.78
CA ALA A 6 -9.84 13.37 12.59
C ALA A 6 -11.29 13.04 12.20
N THR A 7 -11.59 13.08 10.90
CA THR A 7 -12.89 12.68 10.36
C THR A 7 -12.80 11.27 9.81
N LEU A 8 -13.72 10.39 10.21
CA LEU A 8 -13.89 9.06 9.64
C LEU A 8 -15.20 8.99 8.86
N LEU A 9 -15.14 8.45 7.65
CA LEU A 9 -16.31 8.19 6.81
C LEU A 9 -16.66 6.71 6.86
N SER A 10 -17.96 6.40 6.90
CA SER A 10 -18.42 5.01 6.90
C SER A 10 -18.14 4.33 5.55
N PRO A 11 -18.02 2.99 5.52
CA PRO A 11 -17.89 2.24 4.28
C PRO A 11 -19.00 2.54 3.28
N ALA A 12 -20.25 2.69 3.74
CA ALA A 12 -21.39 3.01 2.87
C ALA A 12 -21.24 4.38 2.18
N THR A 13 -20.74 5.39 2.90
CA THR A 13 -20.47 6.71 2.32
C THR A 13 -19.38 6.64 1.27
N VAL A 14 -18.26 5.97 1.58
CA VAL A 14 -17.14 5.81 0.64
C VAL A 14 -17.53 5.00 -0.59
N THR A 15 -18.30 3.92 -0.44
CA THR A 15 -18.83 3.13 -1.56
C THR A 15 -19.65 3.98 -2.52
N ARG A 16 -20.56 4.82 -2.01
CA ARG A 16 -21.34 5.75 -2.86
C ARG A 16 -20.45 6.74 -3.60
N MET A 17 -19.40 7.23 -2.95
CA MET A 17 -18.44 8.15 -3.58
C MET A 17 -17.67 7.47 -4.71
N LEU A 18 -17.20 6.23 -4.49
CA LEU A 18 -16.45 5.46 -5.48
C LEU A 18 -17.32 5.05 -6.67
N GLN A 19 -18.53 4.56 -6.43
CA GLN A 19 -19.49 4.21 -7.50
C GLN A 19 -19.86 5.41 -8.39
N ARG A 20 -19.78 6.64 -7.85
CA ARG A 20 -20.03 7.87 -8.62
C ARG A 20 -18.79 8.34 -9.39
N ARG A 21 -17.59 8.01 -8.91
CA ARG A 21 -16.30 8.40 -9.51
C ARG A 21 -15.89 7.49 -10.67
N TYR A 22 -16.15 6.19 -10.56
CA TYR A 22 -15.70 5.18 -11.52
C TYR A 22 -16.85 4.68 -12.40
N SER A 23 -16.51 4.14 -13.57
CA SER A 23 -17.51 3.52 -14.45
C SER A 23 -18.07 2.23 -13.83
N LYS A 24 -19.24 1.79 -14.31
CA LYS A 24 -19.85 0.53 -13.85
C LYS A 24 -18.94 -0.67 -14.07
N ASP A 25 -18.21 -0.70 -15.19
CA ASP A 25 -17.32 -1.82 -15.52
C ASP A 25 -16.09 -1.83 -14.61
N GLN A 26 -15.51 -0.66 -14.32
CA GLN A 26 -14.41 -0.52 -13.36
C GLN A 26 -14.86 -0.93 -11.95
N TRP A 27 -16.06 -0.53 -11.53
CA TRP A 27 -16.62 -0.93 -10.23
C TRP A 27 -16.82 -2.44 -10.13
N ARG A 28 -17.38 -3.07 -11.17
CA ARG A 28 -17.56 -4.53 -11.22
C ARG A 28 -16.25 -5.29 -11.20
N ALA A 29 -15.25 -4.82 -11.96
CA ALA A 29 -13.92 -5.42 -11.97
C ALA A 29 -13.28 -5.38 -10.57
N TRP A 30 -13.44 -4.25 -9.85
CA TRP A 30 -13.01 -4.15 -8.47
C TRP A 30 -13.80 -5.07 -7.54
N GLU A 31 -15.14 -5.15 -7.67
CA GLU A 31 -15.97 -6.04 -6.84
C GLU A 31 -15.51 -7.50 -6.95
N GLN A 32 -15.30 -7.98 -8.18
CA GLN A 32 -14.80 -9.33 -8.45
C GLN A 32 -13.41 -9.56 -7.84
N ALA A 33 -12.48 -8.61 -8.00
CA ALA A 33 -11.15 -8.73 -7.39
C ALA A 33 -11.21 -8.72 -5.86
N ASN A 34 -12.18 -8.01 -5.28
CA ASN A 34 -12.32 -7.85 -3.83
C ASN A 34 -12.98 -9.06 -3.14
N GLU A 35 -13.67 -9.94 -3.89
CA GLU A 35 -14.24 -11.19 -3.35
C GLU A 35 -13.15 -12.06 -2.71
N GLY A 36 -12.06 -12.33 -3.44
CA GLY A 36 -10.94 -13.12 -2.91
C GLY A 36 -10.20 -12.43 -1.76
N VAL A 37 -10.24 -11.10 -1.67
CA VAL A 37 -9.68 -10.37 -0.52
C VAL A 37 -10.53 -10.62 0.72
N ARG A 38 -11.86 -10.54 0.60
CA ARG A 38 -12.80 -10.80 1.71
C ARG A 38 -12.72 -12.23 2.20
N GLU A 39 -12.63 -13.19 1.28
CA GLU A 39 -12.47 -14.61 1.62
C GLU A 39 -11.19 -14.82 2.45
N ARG A 40 -10.02 -14.36 1.96
CA ARG A 40 -8.76 -14.47 2.70
C ARG A 40 -8.79 -13.73 4.03
N GLN A 41 -9.49 -12.61 4.12
CA GLN A 41 -9.65 -11.87 5.37
C GLN A 41 -10.44 -12.69 6.39
N GLN A 42 -11.53 -13.34 5.98
CA GLN A 42 -12.32 -14.20 6.86
C GLN A 42 -11.52 -15.43 7.28
N GLU A 43 -10.83 -16.10 6.35
CA GLU A 43 -9.97 -17.25 6.66
C GLU A 43 -8.88 -16.89 7.67
N TYR A 44 -8.27 -15.72 7.51
CA TYR A 44 -7.28 -15.20 8.45
C TYR A 44 -7.90 -14.97 9.83
N ASP A 45 -9.05 -14.31 9.91
CA ASP A 45 -9.74 -14.04 11.18
C ASP A 45 -10.15 -15.34 11.90
N ASP A 46 -10.75 -16.28 11.18
CA ASP A 46 -11.09 -17.62 11.68
C ASP A 46 -9.85 -18.39 12.14
N GLY A 47 -8.73 -18.21 11.44
CA GLY A 47 -7.43 -18.76 11.82
C GLY A 47 -6.88 -18.14 13.09
N MET A 48 -6.99 -16.82 13.24
CA MET A 48 -6.55 -16.08 14.42
C MET A 48 -7.35 -16.48 15.65
N VAL A 49 -8.69 -16.51 15.55
CA VAL A 49 -9.59 -16.92 16.64
C VAL A 49 -9.31 -18.36 17.06
N ALA A 50 -9.06 -19.25 16.11
CA ALA A 50 -8.72 -20.64 16.38
C ALA A 50 -7.27 -20.87 16.85
N GLY A 51 -6.44 -19.81 16.97
CA GLY A 51 -5.03 -19.92 17.35
C GLY A 51 -4.14 -20.63 16.32
N ARG A 52 -4.59 -20.75 15.06
CA ARG A 52 -3.88 -21.40 13.95
C ARG A 52 -2.87 -20.48 13.27
N ILE A 53 -3.08 -19.17 13.34
CA ILE A 53 -2.16 -18.18 12.79
C ILE A 53 -1.07 -17.86 13.80
N LYS A 54 0.18 -18.04 13.39
CA LYS A 54 1.35 -17.68 14.20
C LYS A 54 1.74 -16.21 13.96
N PRO A 55 2.21 -15.49 14.98
CA PRO A 55 2.79 -14.16 14.79
C PRO A 55 3.92 -14.21 13.77
N VAL A 56 3.98 -13.19 12.90
CA VAL A 56 5.06 -13.04 11.94
C VAL A 56 6.28 -12.51 12.68
N TYR A 57 7.27 -13.38 12.95
CA TYR A 57 8.57 -13.02 13.50
C TYR A 57 9.65 -13.17 12.43
N LYS A 58 10.26 -12.05 12.04
CA LYS A 58 11.23 -11.97 10.93
C LYS A 58 12.58 -11.46 11.43
N PHE A 59 13.19 -12.17 12.38
CA PHE A 59 14.57 -11.89 12.78
C PHE A 59 15.53 -12.33 11.67
N ASP A 60 16.41 -11.42 11.26
CA ASP A 60 17.42 -11.66 10.22
C ASP A 60 16.83 -12.22 8.90
N HIS A 61 15.55 -11.96 8.63
CA HIS A 61 14.84 -12.49 7.47
C HIS A 61 14.79 -11.45 6.35
N GLY A 62 15.46 -11.74 5.23
CA GLY A 62 15.47 -10.86 4.07
C GLY A 62 16.32 -9.60 4.26
N VAL A 63 17.39 -9.71 5.07
CA VAL A 63 18.38 -8.64 5.19
C VAL A 63 19.08 -8.49 3.85
N LEU A 64 19.03 -7.27 3.33
CA LEU A 64 19.70 -6.90 2.08
C LEU A 64 21.14 -6.49 2.41
N GLY A 65 22.08 -6.97 1.61
CA GLY A 65 23.48 -6.58 1.66
C GLY A 65 23.82 -5.56 0.59
N ASP A 66 25.09 -5.16 0.55
CA ASP A 66 25.59 -4.15 -0.40
C ASP A 66 25.34 -4.55 -1.87
N ALA A 67 25.41 -5.85 -2.17
CA ALA A 67 25.18 -6.37 -3.51
C ALA A 67 23.71 -6.28 -3.97
N ASP A 68 22.77 -6.06 -3.04
CA ASP A 68 21.35 -5.89 -3.36
C ASP A 68 20.98 -4.44 -3.71
N VAL A 69 21.98 -3.53 -3.67
CA VAL A 69 21.80 -2.11 -3.95
C VAL A 69 22.61 -1.70 -5.17
N GLU A 70 21.91 -1.26 -6.22
CA GLU A 70 22.52 -0.63 -7.40
C GLU A 70 22.10 0.84 -7.42
N MET A 71 22.99 1.75 -7.85
CA MET A 71 22.68 3.17 -7.96
C MET A 71 23.38 3.78 -9.17
N ASP A 72 22.65 4.62 -9.88
CA ASP A 72 23.19 5.55 -10.88
C ASP A 72 22.66 6.98 -10.67
N ALA A 73 22.86 7.86 -11.65
CA ALA A 73 22.44 9.26 -11.57
C ALA A 73 20.91 9.48 -11.61
N HIS A 74 20.14 8.45 -11.94
CA HIS A 74 18.70 8.53 -12.21
C HIS A 74 17.87 7.62 -11.31
N GLU A 75 18.43 6.54 -10.79
CA GLU A 75 17.70 5.52 -10.03
C GLU A 75 18.57 4.86 -8.96
N VAL A 76 17.92 4.48 -7.85
CA VAL A 76 18.42 3.51 -6.87
C VAL A 76 17.58 2.25 -6.97
N ARG A 77 18.21 1.08 -7.08
CA ARG A 77 17.52 -0.21 -7.11
C ARG A 77 17.83 -0.97 -5.82
N ILE A 78 16.78 -1.34 -5.09
CA ILE A 78 16.90 -2.07 -3.82
C ILE A 78 16.24 -3.44 -4.00
N ALA A 79 17.03 -4.51 -3.98
CA ALA A 79 16.59 -5.86 -4.29
C ALA A 79 15.78 -5.93 -5.60
N GLY A 80 16.29 -5.27 -6.65
CA GLY A 80 15.65 -5.18 -7.96
C GLY A 80 14.43 -4.25 -8.04
N ARG A 81 14.08 -3.55 -6.95
CA ARG A 81 12.97 -2.58 -6.93
C ARG A 81 13.50 -1.17 -7.20
N PRO A 82 13.10 -0.56 -8.33
CA PRO A 82 13.56 0.77 -8.70
C PRO A 82 12.93 1.88 -7.84
N VAL A 83 13.74 2.87 -7.47
CA VAL A 83 13.35 4.13 -6.85
C VAL A 83 13.94 5.26 -7.70
N SER A 84 13.08 5.97 -8.42
CA SER A 84 13.51 7.07 -9.28
C SER A 84 14.04 8.26 -8.47
N LEU A 85 15.19 8.78 -8.87
CA LEU A 85 15.79 10.02 -8.37
C LEU A 85 15.38 11.23 -9.20
N GLN A 86 14.62 11.04 -10.29
CA GLN A 86 14.08 12.12 -11.12
C GLN A 86 12.88 12.77 -10.43
N LEU A 87 13.16 13.51 -9.36
CA LEU A 87 12.18 14.24 -8.60
C LEU A 87 12.02 15.64 -9.18
N ALA A 88 10.77 16.08 -9.34
CA ALA A 88 10.49 17.47 -9.62
C ALA A 88 10.91 18.29 -8.39
N SER A 89 11.86 19.22 -8.57
CA SER A 89 12.25 20.12 -7.49
C SER A 89 11.07 21.03 -7.13
N PRO A 90 10.66 21.10 -5.85
CA PRO A 90 9.68 22.09 -5.41
C PRO A 90 10.22 23.53 -5.47
N TYR A 91 11.51 23.70 -5.78
CA TYR A 91 12.22 24.97 -5.93
C TYR A 91 12.71 25.19 -7.36
N ALA A 92 12.06 24.57 -8.35
CA ALA A 92 12.45 24.71 -9.75
C ALA A 92 12.46 26.18 -10.23
N ASP A 93 11.63 27.03 -9.61
CA ASP A 93 11.56 28.47 -9.80
C ASP A 93 12.72 29.26 -9.16
N MET A 94 13.52 28.60 -8.32
CA MET A 94 14.67 29.17 -7.61
C MET A 94 16.01 28.58 -8.07
N CYS A 95 16.00 27.69 -9.07
CA CYS A 95 17.22 27.20 -9.71
C CYS A 95 17.66 28.16 -10.83
N PRO A 96 18.94 28.54 -10.90
CA PRO A 96 19.46 29.49 -11.87
C PRO A 96 19.41 29.00 -13.32
#